data_AF-A0A6I6WCL7-F1
#
_entry.id   AF-A0A6I6WCL7-F1
#
_cell.length_a   1.000
_cell.length_b   1.000
_cell.length_c   1.000
_cell.angle_alpha   90.00
_cell.angle_beta   90.00
_cell.angle_gamma   90.00
#
_symmetry.space_group_name_H-M   'P 1'
#
loop_
_entity.id
_entity.type
_entity.pdbx_description
1 polymer ?
#
loop_
_entity_poly.entity_id
_entity_poly.type
_entity_poly.pdbx_seq_one_letter_code
_entity_poly.pdbx_strand_id
1 'polypeptide(L)'
;MDFTAALRLLRGGHRLARRSWIQPGKYVYLEPAALCTSPEGTERTLVAHLRFVTADGTVQVGVQPSHAGLLADDWYDVDAEPPGGLAPGPGV
;
A
#
# COMPACT_ATOMS: atom_id res chain seq x y z
N MET A 1 -0.65 -11.99 -6.95
CA MET A 1 -0.46 -11.32 -8.24
C MET A 1 0.96 -10.81 -8.31
N ASP A 2 1.51 -10.64 -9.52
CA ASP A 2 2.83 -10.02 -9.70
C ASP A 2 2.81 -8.53 -9.33
N PHE A 3 4.00 -7.93 -9.21
CA PHE A 3 4.11 -6.52 -8.86
C PHE A 3 3.64 -5.57 -9.98
N THR A 4 3.63 -5.99 -11.24
CA THR A 4 3.13 -5.15 -12.34
C THR A 4 1.63 -4.93 -12.22
N ALA A 5 0.88 -6.00 -11.91
CA ALA A 5 -0.54 -5.94 -11.61
C ALA A 5 -0.79 -5.15 -10.32
N ALA A 6 0.00 -5.39 -9.26
CA ALA A 6 -0.09 -4.63 -8.01
C ALA A 6 0.14 -3.13 -8.24
N LEU A 7 1.12 -2.74 -9.08
CA LEU A 7 1.42 -1.35 -9.40
C LEU A 7 0.26 -0.65 -10.14
N ARG A 8 -0.49 -1.37 -10.99
CA ARG A 8 -1.69 -0.82 -11.63
C ARG A 8 -2.76 -0.48 -10.59
N LEU A 9 -2.99 -1.37 -9.63
CA LEU A 9 -3.95 -1.14 -8.54
C LEU A 9 -3.49 -0.03 -7.60
N LEU A 10 -2.20 0.00 -7.26
CA LEU A 10 -1.59 1.09 -6.46
C LEU A 10 -1.80 2.46 -7.11
N ARG A 11 -1.63 2.55 -8.43
CA ARG A 11 -1.92 3.77 -9.20
C ARG A 11 -3.42 4.13 -9.21
N GLY A 12 -4.30 3.16 -9.03
CA GLY A 12 -5.73 3.35 -8.83
C GLY A 12 -6.11 3.72 -7.39
N GLY A 13 -5.14 3.83 -6.47
CA GLY A 13 -5.38 4.20 -5.07
C GLY A 13 -5.63 3.03 -4.13
N HIS A 14 -5.49 1.79 -4.60
CA HIS A 14 -5.70 0.59 -3.77
C HIS A 14 -4.54 0.37 -2.78
N ARG A 15 -4.85 -0.33 -1.69
CA ARG A 15 -3.88 -0.82 -0.70
C ARG A 15 -3.49 -2.25 -1.01
N LEU A 16 -2.18 -2.51 -1.09
CA LEU A 16 -1.66 -3.81 -1.52
C LEU A 16 -0.81 -4.41 -0.41
N ALA A 17 -0.85 -5.72 -0.25
CA ALA A 17 -0.02 -6.44 0.71
C ALA A 17 0.58 -7.70 0.08
N ARG A 18 1.59 -8.28 0.75
CA ARG A 18 2.17 -9.57 0.36
C ARG A 18 1.70 -10.67 1.30
N ARG A 19 1.38 -11.84 0.74
CA ARG A 19 0.97 -13.01 1.55
C ARG A 19 2.10 -13.52 2.44
N SER A 20 3.36 -13.33 2.04
CA SER A 20 4.53 -13.77 2.79
C SER A 20 4.90 -12.83 3.95
N TRP A 21 4.19 -11.73 4.17
CA TRP A 21 4.45 -10.87 5.32
C TRP A 21 3.94 -11.54 6.60
N ILE A 22 4.88 -11.84 7.50
CA ILE A 22 4.66 -12.64 8.71
C ILE A 22 3.56 -12.08 9.62
N GLN A 23 3.40 -10.75 9.65
CA GLN A 23 2.44 -10.09 10.52
C GLN A 23 1.29 -9.52 9.67
N PRO A 24 0.04 -9.99 9.87
CA PRO A 24 -1.14 -9.44 9.21
C PRO A 24 -1.34 -7.95 9.50
N GLY A 25 -2.04 -7.24 8.61
CA GLY A 25 -2.33 -5.81 8.75
C GLY A 25 -1.30 -4.87 8.13
N LYS A 26 -0.19 -5.40 7.61
CA LYS A 26 0.80 -4.64 6.82
C LYS A 26 0.29 -4.43 5.40
N TYR A 27 0.46 -3.23 4.86
CA TYR A 27 0.12 -2.90 3.48
C TYR A 27 1.02 -1.77 2.95
N VAL A 28 1.04 -1.59 1.64
CA VAL A 28 1.59 -0.43 0.95
C VAL A 28 0.49 0.29 0.19
N TYR A 29 0.66 1.59 0.02
CA TYR A 29 -0.16 2.41 -0.87
C TYR A 29 0.75 3.39 -1.62
N LEU A 30 0.24 3.96 -2.71
CA LEU A 30 0.94 5.00 -3.46
C LEU A 30 0.58 6.37 -2.89
N GLU A 31 1.55 7.04 -2.27
CA GLU A 31 1.43 8.44 -1.89
C GLU A 31 1.50 9.30 -3.16
N PRO A 32 0.55 10.24 -3.38
CA PRO A 32 0.60 11.13 -4.53
C PRO A 32 1.81 12.08 -4.45
N ALA A 33 2.15 12.68 -5.60
CA ALA A 33 3.18 13.71 -5.61
C ALA A 33 2.71 14.92 -4.80
N ALA A 34 3.63 15.53 -4.05
CA ALA A 34 3.36 16.67 -3.18
C ALA A 34 4.53 17.65 -3.21
N LEU A 35 4.31 18.88 -2.73
CA LEU A 35 5.41 19.79 -2.42
C LEU A 35 6.02 19.40 -1.07
N CYS A 36 7.35 19.44 -0.99
CA CYS A 36 8.08 19.30 0.26
C CYS A 36 9.14 20.38 0.38
N THR A 37 9.50 20.70 1.62
CA THR A 37 10.61 21.59 1.93
C THR A 37 11.83 20.73 2.26
N SER A 38 12.91 20.89 1.50
CA SER A 38 14.18 20.24 1.82
C SER A 38 14.87 20.92 3.02
N PRO A 39 15.84 20.27 3.68
CA PRO A 39 16.50 20.82 4.87
C PRO A 39 17.12 22.21 4.69
N GLU A 40 17.51 22.57 3.47
CA GLU A 40 18.01 23.90 3.12
C GLU A 40 16.92 24.96 2.91
N GLY A 41 15.65 24.63 3.15
CA GLY A 41 14.51 25.55 3.01
C GLY A 41 13.99 25.70 1.57
N THR A 42 14.44 24.87 0.63
CA THR A 42 13.99 24.94 -0.77
C THR A 42 12.73 24.10 -0.98
N GLU A 43 11.73 24.64 -1.67
CA GLU A 43 10.57 23.86 -2.10
C GLU A 43 10.93 22.95 -3.28
N ARG A 44 10.54 21.69 -3.20
CA ARG A 44 10.76 20.67 -4.23
C ARG A 44 9.50 19.83 -4.39
N THR A 45 9.32 19.27 -5.58
CA THR A 45 8.32 18.21 -5.78
C THR A 45 8.86 16.90 -5.23
N LEU A 46 8.20 16.37 -4.20
CA LEU A 46 8.31 14.98 -3.82
C LEU A 46 7.48 14.16 -4.80
N VAL A 47 8.14 13.35 -5.61
CA VAL A 47 7.46 12.47 -6.56
C VAL A 47 6.64 11.41 -5.85
N ALA A 48 5.60 10.91 -6.52
CA ALA A 48 4.79 9.81 -6.00
C ALA A 48 5.67 8.60 -5.66
N HIS A 49 5.44 8.00 -4.50
CA HIS A 49 6.27 6.93 -3.96
C HIS A 49 5.43 6.01 -3.07
N LEU A 50 5.91 4.80 -2.82
CA LEU A 50 5.20 3.89 -1.94
C LEU A 50 5.38 4.30 -0.49
N ARG A 51 4.31 4.16 0.28
CA ARG A 51 4.34 4.21 1.74
C ARG A 51 4.10 2.82 2.27
N PHE A 52 4.86 2.43 3.29
CA PHE A 52 4.67 1.17 3.99
C PHE A 52 3.95 1.42 5.31
N VAL A 53 2.86 0.70 5.55
CA VAL A 53 2.10 0.73 6.79
C VAL A 53 2.35 -0.55 7.55
N THR A 54 2.79 -0.43 8.80
CA THR A 54 2.98 -1.55 9.71
C THR A 54 1.64 -2.02 10.27
N ALA A 55 1.65 -3.21 10.90
CA ALA A 55 0.43 -3.83 11.43
C ALA A 55 -0.27 -3.02 12.53
N ASP A 56 0.46 -2.12 13.20
CA ASP A 56 -0.06 -1.19 14.21
C ASP A 56 -0.57 0.13 13.60
N GLY A 57 -0.55 0.27 12.28
CA GLY A 57 -0.99 1.47 11.56
C GLY A 57 0.07 2.55 11.37
N THR A 58 1.31 2.34 11.85
CA THR A 58 2.39 3.32 11.66
C THR A 58 2.86 3.37 10.21
N VAL A 59 3.04 4.58 9.66
CA VAL A 59 3.65 4.78 8.34
C VAL A 59 5.18 4.83 8.49
N GLN A 60 5.88 3.85 7.92
CA GLN A 60 7.34 3.84 7.89
C GLN A 60 7.85 4.59 6.66
N VAL A 61 8.29 5.84 6.89
CA VAL A 61 8.87 6.69 5.84
C VAL A 61 10.21 6.15 5.37
N GLY A 62 10.44 6.15 4.06
CA GLY A 62 11.71 5.70 3.47
C GLY A 62 11.87 4.17 3.37
N VAL A 63 10.90 3.39 3.86
CA VAL A 63 10.89 1.94 3.69
C VAL A 63 10.18 1.59 2.38
N GLN A 64 10.90 0.92 1.49
CA GLN A 64 10.37 0.40 0.23
C GLN A 64 10.42 -1.13 0.24
N PRO A 65 9.55 -1.81 -0.53
CA PRO A 65 9.72 -3.24 -0.77
C PRO A 65 11.13 -3.52 -1.31
N SER A 66 11.79 -4.55 -0.77
CA SER A 66 13.09 -4.99 -1.29
C SER A 66 12.96 -5.46 -2.74
N HIS A 67 14.08 -5.56 -3.46
CA HIS A 67 14.09 -6.11 -4.83
C HIS A 67 13.40 -7.48 -4.92
N ALA A 68 13.68 -8.37 -3.95
CA ALA A 68 13.00 -9.66 -3.85
C ALA A 68 11.49 -9.53 -3.62
N GLY A 69 11.03 -8.50 -2.91
CA GLY A 69 9.60 -8.20 -2.77
C GLY A 69 8.96 -7.69 -4.05
N LEU A 70 9.66 -6.85 -4.81
CA LEU A 70 9.19 -6.34 -6.10
C LEU A 70 9.09 -7.45 -7.16
N LEU A 71 9.92 -8.49 -7.09
CA LEU A 71 9.86 -9.64 -7.99
C LEU A 71 8.89 -10.74 -7.54
N ALA A 72 8.19 -10.55 -6.42
CA ALA A 72 7.31 -11.58 -5.88
C ALA A 72 5.94 -11.60 -6.58
N ASP A 73 5.32 -12.78 -6.60
CA ASP A 73 4.00 -13.02 -7.22
C ASP A 73 2.86 -13.16 -6.20
N ASP A 74 3.15 -12.88 -4.94
CA ASP A 74 2.25 -13.10 -3.80
C ASP A 74 1.54 -11.82 -3.32
N TRP A 75 1.47 -10.80 -4.17
CA TRP A 75 0.72 -9.58 -3.86
C TRP A 75 -0.80 -9.83 -3.88
N TYR A 76 -1.54 -9.10 -3.06
CA TYR A 76 -3.00 -9.11 -3.05
C TYR A 76 -3.55 -7.73 -2.70
N ASP A 77 -4.76 -7.45 -3.18
CA ASP A 77 -5.53 -6.25 -2.88
C ASP A 77 -6.22 -6.39 -1.53
N VAL A 78 -5.96 -5.45 -0.63
CA VAL A 78 -6.55 -5.39 0.72
C VAL A 78 -7.97 -4.83 0.64
N ASP A 79 -8.27 -4.04 -0.39
CA ASP A 79 -9.57 -3.37 -0.57
C ASP A 79 -10.57 -4.23 -1.35
N ALA A 80 -10.12 -5.33 -1.94
CA ALA A 80 -11.01 -6.30 -2.55
C ALA A 80 -11.91 -6.91 -1.46
N GLU A 81 -13.22 -6.65 -1.57
CA GLU A 81 -14.22 -7.17 -0.64
C GLU A 81 -14.07 -8.69 -0.51
N PRO A 82 -14.03 -9.25 0.71
CA PRO A 82 -14.04 -10.70 0.86
C PRO A 82 -15.35 -11.25 0.26
N PRO A 83 -15.32 -12.42 -0.41
CA PRO A 83 -16.53 -13.06 -0.91
C PRO A 83 -17.37 -13.51 0.31
N GLY A 84 -18.25 -12.63 0.79
CA GLY A 84 -19.03 -12.89 2.00
C GLY A 84 -19.50 -11.66 2.77
N GLY A 85 -19.68 -10.51 2.12
CA GLY A 85 -20.43 -9.39 2.70
C GLY A 85 -21.85 -9.83 3.05
N LEU A 86 -22.04 -10.34 4.27
CA LEU A 86 -23.34 -10.61 4.84
C LEU A 86 -24.05 -9.26 4.97
N ALA A 87 -24.99 -9.00 4.06
CA ALA A 87 -25.90 -7.88 4.21
C ALA A 87 -26.50 -7.90 5.62
N PRO A 88 -26.57 -6.77 6.35
CA PRO A 88 -27.31 -6.74 7.61
C PRO A 88 -28.76 -7.13 7.29
N GLY A 89 -29.17 -8.31 7.76
CA GLY A 89 -30.56 -8.74 7.65
C GLY A 89 -31.48 -7.70 8.29
N PRO A 90 -32.74 -7.56 7.81
CA PRO A 90 -33.66 -6.60 8.40
C PRO A 90 -33.87 -7.00 9.86
N GLY A 91 -33.55 -6.07 10.77
CA GLY A 91 -33.72 -6.26 12.19
C GLY A 91 -35.16 -6.65 12.52
N VAL A 92 -35.30 -7.62 13.41
CA VAL A 92 -36.55 -7.97 14.10
C VAL A 92 -36.73 -7.03 15.28
#